data_AF-D4D8C5-F1
#
_entry.id   AF-D4D8C5-F1
#
_cell.length_a   1.000
_cell.length_b   1.000
_cell.length_c   1.000
_cell.angle_alpha   90.00
_cell.angle_beta   90.00
_cell.angle_gamma   90.00
#
_symmetry.space_group_name_H-M   'P 1'
#
loop_
_entity.id
_entity.type
_entity.pdbx_description
1 polymer ?
#
loop_
_entity_poly.entity_id
_entity_poly.type
_entity_poly.pdbx_seq_one_letter_code
_entity_poly.pdbx_strand_id
1 'polypeptide(L)'
;MPGPVDAELVKKVYGDYGEVKRLFDEARDHGIILLDEGLYTFDLANGTLLTIYASPFTPSEGDWGFQYSPKEGHSFDIKDGVDIVMTHGPPHGVMDRPYSSSRVGCPDLFKSVFRTKPKLHCFGHIHEEWGARLVTWRENNNSEASHLTVIENDPDKSPVITNLSRLGGSKHDEPEVREAKLEKLKTSQREGCYSTRCFAKPGAQTLFINASIKGDEDHDQCFHLPWLVDIDLPKPT
;
A
#
# COMPACT_ATOMS: atom_id res chain seq x y z
N MET A 1 9.57 -31.45 -19.18
CA MET A 1 8.63 -30.36 -19.53
C MET A 1 7.33 -30.65 -18.79
N PRO A 2 6.78 -29.71 -18.02
CA PRO A 2 5.41 -29.89 -17.55
C PRO A 2 4.51 -30.12 -18.77
N GLY A 3 3.60 -31.09 -18.67
CA GLY A 3 2.67 -31.42 -19.76
C GLY A 3 1.73 -30.25 -20.07
N PRO A 4 0.99 -30.31 -21.19
CA PRO A 4 -0.02 -29.30 -21.48
C PRO A 4 -1.01 -29.22 -20.32
N VAL A 5 -1.31 -27.99 -19.89
CA VAL A 5 -2.26 -27.73 -18.80
C VAL A 5 -3.66 -28.11 -19.28
N ASP A 6 -4.40 -28.88 -18.48
CA ASP A 6 -5.78 -29.25 -18.76
C ASP A 6 -6.68 -28.00 -18.70
N ALA A 7 -7.22 -27.60 -19.85
CA ALA A 7 -8.04 -26.40 -19.99
C ALA A 7 -9.34 -26.45 -19.15
N GLU A 8 -9.94 -27.64 -19.00
CA GLU A 8 -11.15 -27.80 -18.18
C GLU A 8 -10.83 -27.65 -16.69
N LEU A 9 -9.67 -28.16 -16.27
CA LEU A 9 -9.20 -27.97 -14.90
C LEU A 9 -8.89 -26.50 -14.61
N VAL A 10 -8.23 -25.80 -15.54
CA VAL A 10 -7.96 -24.35 -15.39
C VAL A 10 -9.25 -23.57 -15.27
N LYS A 11 -10.22 -23.82 -16.16
CA LYS A 11 -11.53 -23.16 -16.12
C LYS A 11 -12.27 -23.42 -14.81
N LYS A 12 -12.25 -24.67 -14.32
CA LYS A 12 -12.89 -25.03 -13.05
C LYS A 12 -12.26 -24.34 -11.84
N VAL A 13 -10.94 -24.13 -11.85
CA VAL A 13 -10.20 -23.57 -10.70
C VAL A 13 -10.16 -22.05 -10.74
N TYR A 14 -9.93 -21.45 -11.91
CA TYR A 14 -9.65 -20.02 -12.07
C TYR A 14 -10.74 -19.24 -12.80
N GLY A 15 -11.77 -19.92 -13.31
CA GLY A 15 -12.81 -19.31 -14.13
C GLY A 15 -12.44 -19.20 -15.61
N ASP A 16 -13.36 -18.64 -16.38
CA ASP A 16 -13.17 -18.37 -17.80
C ASP A 16 -12.25 -17.16 -18.03
N TYR A 17 -11.55 -17.17 -19.16
CA TYR A 17 -10.75 -16.01 -19.57
C TYR A 17 -11.64 -14.75 -19.65
N GLY A 18 -11.21 -13.69 -18.97
CA GLY A 18 -11.91 -12.41 -18.89
C GLY A 18 -13.17 -12.42 -18.02
N GLU A 19 -13.50 -13.50 -17.31
CA GLU A 19 -14.68 -13.58 -16.43
C GLU A 19 -14.65 -12.51 -15.34
N VAL A 20 -13.52 -12.38 -14.63
CA VAL A 20 -13.33 -11.33 -13.61
C VAL A 20 -13.52 -9.93 -14.19
N LYS A 21 -13.04 -9.68 -15.40
CA LYS A 21 -13.20 -8.38 -16.05
C LYS A 21 -14.67 -8.09 -16.34
N ARG A 22 -15.42 -9.07 -16.86
CA ARG A 22 -16.87 -8.93 -17.08
C ARG A 22 -17.62 -8.64 -15.79
N LEU A 23 -17.28 -9.32 -14.69
CA LEU A 23 -17.87 -9.06 -13.38
C LEU A 23 -17.67 -7.60 -12.95
N PHE A 24 -16.48 -7.03 -13.16
CA PHE A 24 -16.23 -5.62 -12.87
C PHE A 24 -16.93 -4.67 -13.83
N ASP A 25 -17.04 -5.02 -15.11
CA ASP A 25 -17.79 -4.23 -16.09
C ASP A 25 -19.29 -4.16 -15.72
N GLU A 26 -19.89 -5.28 -15.29
CA GLU A 26 -21.26 -5.34 -14.79
C GLU A 26 -21.42 -4.59 -13.45
N ALA A 27 -20.42 -4.66 -12.57
CA ALA A 27 -20.45 -3.99 -11.27
C ALA A 27 -20.36 -2.45 -11.36
N ARG A 28 -19.99 -1.89 -12.52
CA ARG A 28 -19.98 -0.43 -12.75
C ARG A 28 -21.35 0.19 -12.55
N ASP A 29 -22.42 -0.51 -12.91
CA ASP A 29 -23.80 -0.05 -12.71
C ASP A 29 -24.16 0.07 -11.22
N HIS A 30 -23.37 -0.57 -10.35
CA HIS A 30 -23.46 -0.49 -8.90
C HIS A 30 -22.41 0.45 -8.27
N GLY A 31 -21.71 1.24 -9.10
CA GLY A 31 -20.68 2.19 -8.64
C GLY A 31 -19.34 1.55 -8.28
N ILE A 32 -19.11 0.27 -8.61
CA ILE A 32 -17.83 -0.40 -8.42
C ILE A 32 -17.02 -0.25 -9.70
N ILE A 33 -15.93 0.49 -9.62
CA ILE A 33 -15.09 0.81 -10.79
C ILE A 33 -13.73 0.15 -10.59
N LEU A 34 -13.39 -0.78 -11.50
CA LEU A 34 -12.02 -1.28 -11.61
C LEU A 34 -11.13 -0.21 -12.25
N LEU A 35 -10.05 0.15 -11.55
CA LEU A 35 -9.03 1.07 -12.05
C LEU A 35 -7.87 0.27 -12.64
N ASP A 36 -7.64 0.42 -13.94
CA ASP A 36 -6.40 -0.02 -14.59
C ASP A 36 -5.22 0.89 -14.18
N GLU A 37 -4.00 0.54 -14.58
CA GLU A 37 -2.87 1.43 -14.33
C GLU A 37 -3.08 2.81 -14.98
N GLY A 38 -2.94 3.88 -14.19
CA GLY A 38 -3.11 5.24 -14.70
C GLY A 38 -3.32 6.30 -13.62
N LEU A 39 -3.43 7.55 -14.07
CA LEU A 39 -3.78 8.71 -13.25
C LEU A 39 -5.27 9.01 -13.39
N TYR A 40 -5.96 9.10 -12.26
CA TYR A 40 -7.38 9.38 -12.16
C TYR A 40 -7.58 10.67 -11.37
N THR A 41 -8.56 11.47 -11.81
CA THR A 41 -8.95 12.71 -11.13
C THR A 41 -10.44 12.65 -10.82
N PHE A 42 -10.79 13.00 -9.59
CA PHE A 42 -12.16 12.98 -9.09
C PHE A 42 -12.55 14.37 -8.60
N ASP A 43 -13.62 14.92 -9.15
CA ASP A 43 -14.28 16.12 -8.61
C ASP A 43 -15.09 15.73 -7.37
N LEU A 44 -14.70 16.27 -6.21
CA LEU A 44 -15.43 16.05 -4.97
C LEU A 44 -16.58 17.07 -4.84
N ALA A 45 -17.61 16.72 -4.07
CA ALA A 45 -18.82 17.54 -3.90
C ALA A 45 -18.55 18.94 -3.32
N ASN A 46 -17.41 19.13 -2.65
CA ASN A 46 -16.98 20.43 -2.12
C ASN A 46 -16.17 21.27 -3.14
N GLY A 47 -16.06 20.82 -4.39
CA GLY A 47 -15.31 21.46 -5.47
C GLY A 47 -13.81 21.16 -5.49
N THR A 48 -13.31 20.36 -4.54
CA THR A 48 -11.89 19.98 -4.49
C THR A 48 -11.62 18.84 -5.47
N LEU A 49 -10.44 18.84 -6.08
CA LEU A 49 -9.96 17.73 -6.90
C LEU A 49 -9.17 16.74 -6.05
N LEU A 50 -9.42 15.45 -6.25
CA LEU A 50 -8.63 14.35 -5.73
C LEU A 50 -7.93 13.64 -6.89
N THR A 51 -6.61 13.53 -6.83
CA THR A 51 -5.81 12.82 -7.85
C THR A 51 -5.20 11.54 -7.30
N ILE A 52 -5.44 10.43 -8.00
CA ILE A 52 -4.98 9.09 -7.60
C ILE A 52 -4.23 8.47 -8.77
N TYR A 53 -2.98 8.06 -8.55
CA TYR A 53 -2.30 7.12 -9.44
C TYR A 53 -2.56 5.70 -8.95
N ALA A 54 -3.03 4.80 -9.82
CA ALA A 54 -3.23 3.40 -9.51
C ALA A 54 -2.31 2.51 -10.37
N SER A 55 -1.79 1.41 -9.82
CA SER A 55 -1.09 0.38 -10.60
C SER A 55 -1.15 -1.00 -9.91
N PRO A 56 -1.56 -2.07 -10.61
CA PRO A 56 -1.56 -3.41 -10.04
C PRO A 56 -0.19 -4.11 -10.14
N PHE A 57 0.78 -3.51 -10.84
CA PHE A 57 2.01 -4.18 -11.24
C PHE A 57 3.00 -4.36 -10.10
N THR A 58 3.56 -5.57 -9.97
CA THR A 58 4.54 -5.93 -8.94
C THR A 58 5.73 -6.70 -9.54
N PRO A 59 6.98 -6.38 -9.16
CA PRO A 59 8.15 -7.09 -9.66
C PRO A 59 8.18 -8.54 -9.13
N SER A 60 8.19 -9.52 -10.03
CA SER A 60 8.26 -10.96 -9.68
C SER A 60 8.68 -11.78 -10.90
N GLU A 61 9.30 -12.94 -10.66
CA GLU A 61 9.60 -13.96 -11.67
C GLU A 61 8.58 -15.12 -11.62
N GLY A 62 7.41 -14.89 -11.01
CA GLY A 62 6.33 -15.84 -10.90
C GLY A 62 5.28 -15.71 -12.01
N ASP A 63 4.26 -16.57 -11.94
CA ASP A 63 3.20 -16.67 -12.95
C ASP A 63 1.86 -16.08 -12.48
N TRP A 64 1.86 -15.15 -11.51
CA TRP A 64 0.63 -14.50 -11.05
C TRP A 64 0.25 -13.29 -11.93
N GLY A 65 -1.01 -12.87 -11.84
CA GLY A 65 -1.49 -11.69 -12.55
C GLY A 65 -0.71 -10.43 -12.19
N PHE A 66 -0.54 -9.55 -13.18
CA PHE A 66 0.11 -8.23 -13.04
C PHE A 66 1.57 -8.30 -12.54
N GLN A 67 2.29 -9.38 -12.86
CA GLN A 67 3.72 -9.48 -12.59
C GLN A 67 4.55 -9.07 -13.81
N TYR A 68 5.70 -8.46 -13.55
CA TYR A 68 6.71 -8.12 -14.55
C TYR A 68 8.10 -8.51 -14.04
N SER A 69 9.03 -8.82 -14.96
CA SER A 69 10.38 -9.21 -14.56
C SER A 69 11.11 -8.03 -13.88
N PRO A 70 11.68 -8.22 -12.68
CA PRO A 70 12.52 -7.22 -12.03
C PRO A 70 13.72 -6.77 -12.89
N LYS A 71 14.14 -7.57 -13.88
CA LYS A 71 15.25 -7.24 -14.79
C LYS A 71 14.84 -6.25 -15.88
N GLU A 72 13.58 -6.33 -16.32
CA GLU A 72 13.02 -5.42 -17.33
C GLU A 72 12.57 -4.10 -16.69
N GLY A 73 12.19 -4.15 -15.41
CA GLY A 73 11.67 -3.01 -14.68
C GLY A 73 10.24 -2.66 -15.12
N HIS A 74 9.68 -1.60 -14.53
CA HIS A 74 8.38 -1.07 -14.91
C HIS A 74 8.38 0.44 -14.74
N SER A 75 7.79 1.15 -15.70
CA SER A 75 7.70 2.61 -15.65
C SER A 75 6.39 3.04 -15.02
N PHE A 76 6.46 3.62 -13.84
CA PHE A 76 5.30 4.20 -13.17
C PHE A 76 5.16 5.67 -13.57
N ASP A 77 4.18 6.00 -14.41
CA ASP A 77 3.97 7.36 -14.93
C ASP A 77 3.24 8.28 -13.93
N ILE A 78 3.78 8.34 -12.71
CA ILE A 78 3.24 9.14 -11.62
C ILE A 78 3.58 10.61 -11.89
N LYS A 79 2.56 11.46 -12.04
CA LYS A 79 2.72 12.89 -12.30
C LYS A 79 2.94 13.68 -11.00
N ASP A 80 3.60 14.83 -11.13
CA ASP A 80 3.73 15.77 -10.02
C ASP A 80 2.36 16.30 -9.59
N GLY A 81 2.19 16.55 -8.29
CA GLY A 81 0.93 17.02 -7.73
C GLY A 81 -0.10 15.92 -7.45
N VAL A 82 0.24 14.64 -7.67
CA VAL A 82 -0.64 13.52 -7.28
C VAL A 82 -0.86 13.50 -5.75
N ASP A 83 -2.10 13.31 -5.31
CA ASP A 83 -2.43 13.25 -3.89
C ASP A 83 -2.12 11.86 -3.32
N ILE A 84 -2.56 10.82 -4.03
CA ILE A 84 -2.47 9.42 -3.60
C ILE A 84 -1.81 8.57 -4.68
N VAL A 85 -0.82 7.77 -4.28
CA VAL A 85 -0.33 6.63 -5.07
C VAL A 85 -0.91 5.35 -4.48
N MET A 86 -1.49 4.50 -5.32
CA MET A 86 -2.06 3.22 -4.95
C MET A 86 -1.40 2.12 -5.78
N THR A 87 -0.69 1.20 -5.14
CA THR A 87 -0.03 0.09 -5.84
C THR A 87 -0.34 -1.25 -5.18
N HIS A 88 -0.21 -2.36 -5.90
CA HIS A 88 -0.32 -3.67 -5.26
C HIS A 88 0.87 -3.92 -4.31
N GLY A 89 2.10 -3.78 -4.82
CA GLY A 89 3.34 -3.97 -4.05
C GLY A 89 3.92 -2.68 -3.44
N PRO A 90 4.83 -2.81 -2.45
CA PRO A 90 5.49 -1.67 -1.81
C PRO A 90 6.66 -1.09 -2.65
N PRO A 91 7.04 0.18 -2.44
CA PRO A 91 8.31 0.70 -2.93
C PRO A 91 9.48 0.13 -2.12
N HIS A 92 10.63 -0.06 -2.77
CA HIS A 92 11.82 -0.62 -2.13
C HIS A 92 12.27 0.21 -0.92
N GLY A 93 12.50 -0.46 0.22
CA GLY A 93 12.95 0.17 1.45
C GLY A 93 11.85 0.66 2.39
N VAL A 94 10.58 0.54 2.00
CA VAL A 94 9.44 1.01 2.81
C VAL A 94 8.44 -0.13 2.99
N MET A 95 8.39 -0.68 4.21
CA MET A 95 7.42 -1.71 4.62
C MET A 95 7.38 -2.92 3.66
N ASP A 96 8.57 -3.33 3.19
CA ASP A 96 8.76 -4.23 2.05
C ASP A 96 9.56 -5.50 2.40
N ARG A 97 9.53 -5.91 3.66
CA ARG A 97 10.34 -7.02 4.18
C ARG A 97 9.44 -8.17 4.67
N PRO A 98 9.33 -9.27 3.91
CA PRO A 98 8.68 -10.48 4.42
C PRO A 98 9.60 -11.17 5.46
N TYR A 99 9.05 -12.11 6.25
CA TYR A 99 9.81 -12.80 7.30
C TYR A 99 11.00 -13.63 6.77
N SER A 100 10.90 -14.11 5.54
CA SER A 100 11.77 -15.16 4.99
C SER A 100 12.90 -14.65 4.10
N SER A 101 12.98 -13.36 3.78
CA SER A 101 13.93 -12.88 2.75
C SER A 101 14.47 -11.46 2.96
N SER A 102 15.29 -11.04 2.00
CA SER A 102 15.62 -9.64 1.75
C SER A 102 14.38 -8.84 1.36
N ARG A 103 14.54 -7.51 1.31
CA ARG A 103 13.56 -6.57 0.78
C ARG A 103 13.11 -6.98 -0.62
N VAL A 104 11.81 -6.85 -0.88
CA VAL A 104 11.17 -7.22 -2.16
C VAL A 104 10.45 -6.05 -2.83
N GLY A 105 10.48 -4.85 -2.24
CA GLY A 105 9.83 -3.69 -2.82
C GLY A 105 10.48 -3.23 -4.12
N CYS A 106 9.74 -2.48 -4.93
CA CYS A 106 10.18 -2.05 -6.24
C CYS A 106 11.10 -0.80 -6.19
N PRO A 107 12.33 -0.86 -6.72
CA PRO A 107 13.23 0.31 -6.77
C PRO A 107 12.73 1.44 -7.66
N ASP A 108 12.10 1.14 -8.80
CA ASP A 108 11.62 2.17 -9.74
C ASP A 108 10.36 2.86 -9.22
N LEU A 109 9.51 2.13 -8.50
CA LEU A 109 8.40 2.71 -7.75
C LEU A 109 8.91 3.66 -6.66
N PHE A 110 9.94 3.25 -5.90
CA PHE A 110 10.57 4.12 -4.89
C PHE A 110 11.06 5.44 -5.50
N LYS A 111 11.78 5.38 -6.63
CA LYS A 111 12.26 6.59 -7.33
C LYS A 111 11.10 7.49 -7.76
N SER A 112 10.03 6.90 -8.29
CA SER A 112 8.85 7.63 -8.76
C SER A 112 8.13 8.32 -7.61
N VAL A 113 7.94 7.63 -6.48
CA VAL A 113 7.32 8.18 -5.27
C VAL A 113 8.21 9.24 -4.62
N PHE A 114 9.52 9.04 -4.57
CA PHE A 114 10.45 10.05 -4.04
C PHE A 114 10.47 11.33 -4.90
N ARG A 115 10.32 11.19 -6.23
CA ARG A 115 10.22 12.33 -7.15
C ARG A 115 8.94 13.13 -6.90
N THR A 116 7.79 12.46 -6.89
CA THR A 116 6.47 13.13 -6.86
C THR A 116 5.99 13.48 -5.46
N LYS A 117 6.50 12.77 -4.44
CA LYS A 117 6.22 12.99 -3.01
C LYS A 117 4.72 13.12 -2.70
N PRO A 118 3.91 12.08 -3.00
CA PRO A 118 2.48 12.10 -2.73
C PRO A 118 2.22 12.28 -1.23
N LYS A 119 1.04 12.78 -0.87
CA LYS A 119 0.61 12.86 0.54
C LYS A 119 0.47 11.46 1.14
N LEU A 120 -0.09 10.53 0.36
CA LEU A 120 -0.34 9.15 0.75
C LEU A 120 0.16 8.19 -0.34
N HIS A 121 0.85 7.13 0.07
CA HIS A 121 1.06 5.96 -0.75
C HIS A 121 0.52 4.73 -0.02
N CYS A 122 -0.57 4.16 -0.52
CA CYS A 122 -1.16 2.94 0.00
C CYS A 122 -0.84 1.74 -0.89
N PHE A 123 -0.50 0.61 -0.27
CA PHE A 123 -0.20 -0.64 -0.96
C PHE A 123 -0.52 -1.84 -0.08
N GLY A 124 -0.27 -3.05 -0.58
CA GLY A 124 -0.44 -4.29 0.16
C GLY A 124 0.72 -5.25 -0.08
N HIS A 125 0.37 -6.48 -0.47
CA HIS A 125 1.27 -7.56 -0.87
C HIS A 125 2.13 -8.17 0.25
N ILE A 126 2.78 -7.38 1.11
CA ILE A 126 3.67 -7.86 2.17
C ILE A 126 2.92 -7.87 3.51
N HIS A 127 2.34 -9.01 3.86
CA HIS A 127 1.44 -9.13 5.02
C HIS A 127 2.16 -8.84 6.34
N GLU A 128 3.43 -9.20 6.43
CA GLU A 128 4.28 -9.08 7.61
C GLU A 128 4.54 -7.63 8.03
N GLU A 129 4.43 -6.71 7.08
CA GLU A 129 4.69 -5.29 7.26
C GLU A 129 3.39 -4.48 7.21
N TRP A 130 2.23 -5.11 7.48
CA TRP A 130 0.97 -4.37 7.65
C TRP A 130 1.15 -3.26 8.70
N GLY A 131 0.68 -2.06 8.39
CA GLY A 131 0.87 -0.90 9.24
C GLY A 131 0.86 0.44 8.50
N ALA A 132 1.25 1.49 9.22
CA ALA A 132 1.40 2.83 8.66
C ALA A 132 2.66 3.52 9.19
N ARG A 133 3.36 4.24 8.33
CA ARG A 133 4.59 4.99 8.63
C ARG A 133 4.59 6.34 7.92
N LEU A 134 4.88 7.40 8.65
CA LEU A 134 5.18 8.71 8.06
C LEU A 134 6.67 8.76 7.72
N VAL A 135 7.00 9.18 6.49
CA VAL A 135 8.38 9.36 6.04
C VAL A 135 8.61 10.83 5.75
N THR A 136 9.68 11.37 6.32
CA THR A 136 10.22 12.68 5.93
C THR A 136 11.36 12.48 4.94
N TRP A 137 11.26 13.18 3.81
CA TRP A 137 12.25 13.15 2.75
C TRP A 137 13.38 14.13 3.05
N ARG A 138 14.63 13.68 2.92
CA ARG A 138 15.80 14.54 2.88
C ARG A 138 15.96 15.15 1.50
N GLU A 139 16.51 16.36 1.44
CA GLU A 139 16.97 16.91 0.17
C GLU A 139 18.09 16.02 -0.38
N ASN A 140 18.03 15.75 -1.67
CA ASN A 140 19.06 14.99 -2.35
C ASN A 140 19.36 15.67 -3.68
N ASN A 141 20.58 16.18 -3.79
CA ASN A 141 21.09 16.82 -5.00
C ASN A 141 21.84 15.83 -5.91
N ASN A 142 21.88 14.54 -5.54
CA ASN A 142 22.61 13.49 -6.25
C ASN A 142 21.65 12.54 -6.97
N SER A 143 22.09 12.03 -8.12
CA SER A 143 21.30 11.15 -8.99
C SER A 143 21.01 9.75 -8.41
N GLU A 144 21.66 9.35 -7.31
CA GLU A 144 21.49 8.05 -6.67
C GLU A 144 20.63 8.12 -5.40
N ALA A 145 19.37 8.54 -5.55
CA ALA A 145 18.40 8.48 -4.45
C ALA A 145 18.08 7.02 -4.09
N SER A 146 18.26 6.67 -2.81
CA SER A 146 17.83 5.39 -2.26
C SER A 146 17.18 5.60 -0.90
N HIS A 147 16.40 4.63 -0.43
CA HIS A 147 15.77 4.67 0.88
C HIS A 147 16.76 4.87 2.04
N LEU A 148 18.05 4.54 1.88
CA LEU A 148 19.08 4.77 2.90
C LEU A 148 19.61 6.21 2.92
N THR A 149 19.51 6.91 1.79
CA THR A 149 20.08 8.25 1.61
C THR A 149 19.04 9.35 1.78
N VAL A 150 17.80 9.11 1.33
CA VAL A 150 16.77 10.16 1.24
C VAL A 150 15.64 10.04 2.27
N ILE A 151 15.56 8.95 3.04
CA ILE A 151 14.63 8.87 4.16
C ILE A 151 15.31 9.36 5.43
N GLU A 152 14.65 10.26 6.15
CA GLU A 152 15.07 10.65 7.49
C GLU A 152 14.84 9.48 8.47
N ASN A 153 15.91 9.06 9.15
CA ASN A 153 15.91 7.91 10.06
C ASN A 153 15.58 8.30 11.51
N ASP A 154 15.58 9.60 11.83
CA ASP A 154 15.10 10.12 13.11
C ASP A 154 13.63 9.72 13.34
N PRO A 155 13.31 8.89 14.34
CA PRO A 155 11.95 8.43 14.62
C PRO A 155 10.97 9.55 14.93
N ASP A 156 11.45 10.71 15.43
CA ASP A 156 10.60 11.86 15.72
C ASP A 156 10.15 12.56 14.43
N LYS A 157 10.95 12.45 13.36
CA LYS A 157 10.66 13.02 12.03
C LYS A 157 9.99 12.03 11.09
N SER A 158 10.28 10.74 11.22
CA SER A 158 9.70 9.66 10.41
C SER A 158 9.05 8.57 11.28
N PRO A 159 8.02 8.91 12.05
CA PRO A 159 7.42 8.00 13.01
C PRO A 159 6.70 6.84 12.33
N VAL A 160 6.83 5.65 12.92
CA VAL A 160 5.89 4.56 12.70
C VAL A 160 4.59 4.91 13.43
N ILE A 161 3.47 4.94 12.72
CA ILE A 161 2.15 5.23 13.28
C ILE A 161 1.58 3.96 13.93
N THR A 162 1.62 2.84 13.21
CA THR A 162 1.30 1.51 13.73
C THR A 162 1.97 0.43 12.89
N ASN A 163 2.10 -0.77 13.45
CA ASN A 163 2.48 -1.99 12.75
C ASN A 163 2.03 -3.20 13.58
N LEU A 164 2.12 -4.41 13.02
CA LEU A 164 1.73 -5.64 13.70
C LEU A 164 2.42 -5.83 15.06
N SER A 165 3.71 -5.52 15.19
CA SER A 165 4.43 -5.64 16.46
C SER A 165 3.97 -4.65 17.54
N ARG A 166 3.46 -3.48 17.15
CA ARG A 166 2.81 -2.53 18.06
C ARG A 166 1.39 -2.94 18.44
N LEU A 167 0.75 -3.87 17.71
CA LEU A 167 -0.58 -4.38 18.03
C LEU A 167 -0.54 -5.61 18.94
N GLY A 168 0.39 -6.54 18.72
CA GLY A 168 0.47 -7.80 19.46
C GLY A 168 0.98 -7.68 20.91
N GLY A 169 1.50 -6.52 21.29
CA GLY A 169 2.20 -6.33 22.57
C GLY A 169 3.57 -7.04 22.59
N SER A 170 4.55 -6.41 23.23
CA SER A 170 5.86 -7.00 23.49
C SER A 170 5.90 -7.47 24.94
N LYS A 171 6.61 -8.57 25.20
CA LYS A 171 6.94 -9.01 26.57
C LYS A 171 7.78 -7.98 27.35
N HIS A 172 8.34 -6.99 26.65
CA HIS A 172 9.11 -5.89 27.20
C HIS A 172 8.31 -4.58 27.34
N ASP A 173 7.02 -4.58 26.98
CA ASP A 173 6.18 -3.40 27.19
C ASP A 173 5.89 -3.21 28.68
N GLU A 174 6.02 -1.98 29.15
CA GLU A 174 5.50 -1.59 30.46
C GLU A 174 3.99 -1.87 30.55
N PRO A 175 3.44 -2.19 31.74
CA PRO A 175 2.04 -2.56 31.90
C PRO A 175 1.04 -1.58 31.28
N GLU A 176 1.29 -0.27 31.44
CA GLU A 176 0.46 0.80 30.90
C GLU A 176 0.47 0.83 29.36
N VAL A 177 1.64 0.65 28.75
CA VAL A 177 1.79 0.60 27.28
C VAL A 177 1.05 -0.61 26.71
N ARG A 178 1.14 -1.75 27.40
CA ARG A 178 0.45 -2.98 27.02
C ARG A 178 -1.07 -2.83 27.10
N GLU A 179 -1.58 -2.18 28.15
CA GLU A 179 -3.01 -1.89 28.30
C GLU A 179 -3.52 -0.95 27.20
N ALA A 180 -2.79 0.12 26.91
CA ALA A 180 -3.13 1.05 25.83
C ALA A 180 -3.17 0.37 24.45
N LYS A 181 -2.22 -0.51 24.15
CA LYS A 181 -2.21 -1.31 22.92
C LYS A 181 -3.43 -2.22 22.81
N LEU A 182 -3.79 -2.89 23.90
CA LEU A 182 -4.94 -3.78 23.94
C LEU A 182 -6.26 -3.01 23.77
N GLU A 183 -6.41 -1.84 24.39
CA GLU A 183 -7.62 -1.03 24.23
C GLU A 183 -7.74 -0.47 22.82
N LYS A 184 -6.62 -0.07 22.19
CA LYS A 184 -6.60 0.32 20.78
C LYS A 184 -7.02 -0.82 19.86
N LEU A 185 -6.52 -2.04 20.11
CA LEU A 185 -6.90 -3.24 19.35
C LEU A 185 -8.41 -3.52 19.49
N LYS A 186 -8.94 -3.53 20.72
CA LYS A 186 -10.38 -3.72 20.98
C LYS A 186 -11.23 -2.65 20.30
N THR A 187 -10.81 -1.39 20.35
CA THR A 187 -11.52 -0.28 19.69
C THR A 187 -11.55 -0.50 18.18
N SER A 188 -10.41 -0.81 17.58
CA SER A 188 -10.31 -1.04 16.13
C SER A 188 -11.15 -2.24 15.69
N GLN A 189 -11.20 -3.31 16.49
CA GLN A 189 -12.08 -4.46 16.25
C GLN A 189 -13.57 -4.09 16.32
N ARG A 190 -13.97 -3.26 17.29
CA ARG A 190 -15.36 -2.76 17.38
C ARG A 190 -15.72 -1.87 16.19
N GLU A 191 -14.79 -1.05 15.74
CA GLU A 191 -14.97 -0.14 14.59
C GLU A 191 -14.82 -0.84 13.23
N GLY A 192 -14.27 -2.05 13.21
CA GLY A 192 -14.00 -2.81 11.99
C GLY A 192 -12.89 -2.22 11.12
N CYS A 193 -12.11 -1.26 11.62
CA CYS A 193 -11.01 -0.62 10.87
C CYS A 193 -9.94 -0.04 11.82
N TYR A 194 -8.77 0.27 11.26
CA TYR A 194 -7.80 1.17 11.88
C TYR A 194 -7.92 2.56 11.28
N SER A 195 -8.22 3.55 12.10
CA SER A 195 -8.32 4.93 11.69
C SER A 195 -7.01 5.69 11.88
N THR A 196 -6.68 6.55 10.93
CA THR A 196 -5.62 7.55 11.07
C THR A 196 -5.92 8.77 10.20
N ARG A 197 -5.13 9.83 10.38
CA ARG A 197 -5.20 11.02 9.54
C ARG A 197 -3.85 11.24 8.86
N CYS A 198 -3.90 11.64 7.60
CA CYS A 198 -2.74 12.01 6.83
C CYS A 198 -2.26 13.41 7.24
N PHE A 199 -1.23 13.45 8.07
CA PHE A 199 -0.57 14.70 8.50
C PHE A 199 0.65 15.06 7.62
N ALA A 200 0.80 14.42 6.46
CA ALA A 200 1.97 14.58 5.62
C ALA A 200 2.04 16.01 5.05
N LYS A 201 3.17 16.68 5.29
CA LYS A 201 3.46 17.98 4.66
C LYS A 201 3.72 17.79 3.15
N PRO A 202 2.93 18.44 2.27
CA PRO A 202 3.09 18.31 0.82
C PRO A 202 4.53 18.59 0.37
N GLY A 203 5.07 17.73 -0.50
CA GLY A 203 6.42 17.88 -1.06
C GLY A 203 7.58 17.61 -0.08
N ALA A 204 7.30 17.32 1.19
CA ALA A 204 8.32 17.05 2.21
C ALA A 204 8.12 15.70 2.91
N GLN A 205 6.89 15.22 3.00
CA GLN A 205 6.55 13.98 3.69
C GLN A 205 5.54 13.15 2.89
N THR A 206 5.57 11.84 3.09
CA THR A 206 4.60 10.89 2.55
C THR A 206 4.15 9.96 3.67
N LEU A 207 2.84 9.80 3.85
CA LEU A 207 2.29 8.75 4.68
C LEU A 207 2.25 7.47 3.85
N PHE A 208 2.90 6.41 4.34
CA PHE A 208 2.87 5.09 3.75
C PHE A 208 1.93 4.21 4.55
N ILE A 209 1.04 3.48 3.86
CA ILE A 209 0.11 2.54 4.48
C ILE A 209 0.20 1.21 3.75
N ASN A 210 0.61 0.19 4.47
CA ASN A 210 0.47 -1.18 4.05
C ASN A 210 -0.88 -1.72 4.56
N ALA A 211 -1.84 -1.81 3.64
CA ALA A 211 -3.20 -2.29 3.84
C ALA A 211 -3.38 -3.75 3.37
N SER A 212 -2.31 -4.55 3.38
CA SER A 212 -2.38 -5.98 3.04
C SER A 212 -3.44 -6.70 3.88
N ILE A 213 -4.41 -7.36 3.25
CA ILE A 213 -5.42 -8.14 3.94
C ILE A 213 -4.93 -9.58 4.05
N LYS A 214 -4.91 -10.11 5.27
CA LYS A 214 -4.67 -11.53 5.55
C LYS A 214 -5.89 -12.07 6.29
N GLY A 215 -6.54 -13.07 5.70
CA GLY A 215 -7.43 -13.98 6.42
C GLY A 215 -6.66 -15.23 6.83
N ASP A 216 -6.99 -15.82 7.97
CA ASP A 216 -6.57 -17.18 8.30
C ASP A 216 -7.78 -18.11 8.11
N GLU A 217 -7.57 -19.28 7.51
CA GLU A 217 -8.61 -20.32 7.41
C GLU A 217 -8.78 -21.05 8.76
N ASP A 218 -7.76 -21.02 9.62
CA ASP A 218 -7.69 -21.78 10.85
C ASP A 218 -7.29 -20.90 12.05
N HIS A 219 -8.13 -19.93 12.48
CA HIS A 219 -8.32 -19.44 13.87
C HIS A 219 -8.66 -17.93 13.92
N ASP A 220 -9.39 -17.54 14.97
CA ASP A 220 -9.79 -16.18 15.40
C ASP A 220 -8.62 -15.18 15.66
N GLN A 221 -7.47 -15.31 14.98
CA GLN A 221 -6.31 -14.44 15.15
C GLN A 221 -6.05 -13.59 13.90
N CYS A 222 -6.25 -12.28 14.08
CA CYS A 222 -5.74 -11.19 13.25
C CYS A 222 -6.22 -11.17 11.79
N PHE A 223 -7.52 -10.92 11.59
CA PHE A 223 -7.95 -10.23 10.37
C PHE A 223 -7.20 -8.89 10.32
N HIS A 224 -6.35 -8.69 9.31
CA HIS A 224 -5.80 -7.36 9.05
C HIS A 224 -6.95 -6.42 8.72
N LEU A 225 -7.38 -5.64 9.71
CA LEU A 225 -8.50 -4.73 9.55
C LEU A 225 -8.16 -3.69 8.47
N PRO A 226 -9.16 -3.25 7.68
CA PRO A 226 -8.97 -2.20 6.70
C PRO A 226 -8.54 -0.89 7.36
N TRP A 227 -7.92 -0.02 6.56
CA TRP A 227 -7.54 1.32 6.97
C TRP A 227 -8.61 2.34 6.61
N LEU A 228 -8.97 3.18 7.58
CA LEU A 228 -9.72 4.41 7.34
C LEU A 228 -8.75 5.60 7.50
N VAL A 229 -8.64 6.42 6.46
CA VAL A 229 -7.63 7.49 6.42
C VAL A 229 -8.29 8.81 6.07
N ASP A 230 -8.26 9.74 7.00
CA ASP A 230 -8.67 11.12 6.73
C ASP A 230 -7.54 11.86 6.02
N ILE A 231 -7.83 12.48 4.87
CA ILE A 231 -6.84 13.23 4.08
C ILE A 231 -7.30 14.68 3.87
N ASP A 232 -6.40 15.62 4.14
CA ASP A 232 -6.62 17.03 3.86
C ASP A 232 -6.17 17.37 2.44
N LEU A 233 -7.12 17.76 1.60
CA LEU A 233 -6.89 18.20 0.23
C LEU A 233 -6.91 19.74 0.12
N PRO A 234 -6.23 20.33 -0.89
CA PRO A 234 -6.28 21.76 -1.12
C PRO A 234 -7.72 22.27 -1.33
N LYS A 235 -7.98 23.51 -0.89
CA LYS A 235 -9.27 24.16 -1.19
C LYS A 235 -9.38 24.43 -2.69
N PRO A 236 -10.61 24.44 -3.25
CA PRO A 236 -10.82 24.87 -4.63
C PRO A 236 -10.34 26.32 -4.80
N THR A 237 -9.57 26.60 -5.84
CA THR A 237 -9.18 27.97 -6.23
C THR A 237 -10.30 28.67 -6.99
#